data_AF-A0A2A4EDS0-F1
#
_entry.id   AF-A0A2A4EDS0-F1
#
_cell.length_a   1.000
_cell.length_b   1.000
_cell.length_c   1.000
_cell.angle_alpha   90.00
_cell.angle_beta   90.00
_cell.angle_gamma   90.00
#
_symmetry.space_group_name_H-M   'P 1'
#
loop_
_entity.id
_entity.type
_entity.pdbx_description
1 polymer ?
#
loop_
_entity_poly.entity_id
_entity_poly.type
_entity_poly.pdbx_seq_one_letter_code
_entity_poly.pdbx_strand_id
1 'polypeptide(L)'
;MADGYDLDFLPTRVPLPRPAGAARELTYPRFTVLLDPERRLAAVTAVNIDGAQLKDLPRSGEWRLDPRVDDELQTGPEVYARNDLDRGHLVRRRDPGWGATAEARAAMEATFFYPNAAPQAAGFNQSKELWLGLEDHVLAYAETTDQRISVFTAPVLGDDDPPYRGIRIPLQFWKVAAWQSADGLAAAGFVLDQSELVDTAEGMLAAPPLGAYRTFQVPIADIASTTGIDLGPLTDADVLPHRLSVWPVERIPLRSADDILL
;
A
#
# COMPACT_ATOMS: atom_id res chain seq x y z
N MET A 1 14.27 -13.24 14.96
CA MET A 1 14.04 -12.01 14.17
C MET A 1 13.14 -12.41 13.02
N ALA A 2 12.11 -11.63 12.72
CA ALA A 2 11.26 -11.89 11.57
C ALA A 2 12.05 -11.65 10.28
N ASP A 3 11.83 -12.50 9.29
CA ASP A 3 12.24 -12.32 7.89
C ASP A 3 11.40 -11.17 7.32
N GLY A 4 11.97 -9.98 7.13
CA GLY A 4 11.25 -8.84 6.53
C GLY A 4 10.91 -9.06 5.06
N TYR A 5 10.71 -7.97 4.33
CA TYR A 5 10.73 -7.99 2.88
C TYR A 5 12.09 -8.53 2.36
N ASP A 6 12.01 -9.55 1.51
CA ASP A 6 13.13 -10.15 0.78
C ASP A 6 13.28 -9.49 -0.60
N LEU A 7 14.42 -8.83 -0.77
CA LEU A 7 14.81 -8.11 -1.99
C LEU A 7 15.27 -9.02 -3.13
N ASP A 8 15.60 -10.28 -2.84
CA ASP A 8 15.98 -11.31 -3.81
C ASP A 8 14.81 -12.32 -4.02
N PHE A 9 13.59 -11.97 -3.58
CA PHE A 9 12.39 -12.81 -3.70
C PHE A 9 11.98 -13.07 -5.15
N LEU A 10 12.18 -12.08 -6.03
CA LEU A 10 12.02 -12.23 -7.47
C LEU A 10 13.39 -12.58 -8.10
N PRO A 11 13.43 -13.24 -9.28
CA PRO A 11 14.69 -13.50 -9.99
C PRO A 11 15.50 -12.24 -10.29
N THR A 12 14.82 -11.12 -10.56
CA THR A 12 15.44 -9.80 -10.59
C THR A 12 15.40 -9.20 -9.19
N ARG A 13 16.55 -8.76 -8.68
CA ARG A 13 16.65 -8.09 -7.37
C ARG A 13 15.84 -6.79 -7.36
N VAL A 14 14.90 -6.66 -6.43
CA VAL A 14 14.08 -5.46 -6.23
C VAL A 14 14.36 -4.89 -4.84
N PRO A 15 15.20 -3.85 -4.73
CA PRO A 15 15.48 -3.19 -3.45
C PRO A 15 14.20 -2.64 -2.80
N LEU A 16 14.19 -2.58 -1.47
CA LEU A 16 13.16 -1.86 -0.72
C LEU A 16 13.18 -0.38 -1.13
N PRO A 17 12.09 0.19 -1.66
CA PRO A 17 12.01 1.62 -1.94
C PRO A 17 12.23 2.45 -0.69
N ARG A 18 12.92 3.59 -0.82
CA ARG A 18 13.27 4.43 0.33
C ARG A 18 12.87 5.89 0.12
N PRO A 19 12.35 6.58 1.15
CA PRO A 19 12.25 8.02 1.13
C PRO A 19 13.65 8.65 1.23
N ALA A 20 13.77 9.90 0.78
CA ALA A 20 14.98 10.70 1.01
C ALA A 20 15.21 11.04 2.49
N GLY A 21 14.13 11.11 3.28
CA GLY A 21 14.16 11.43 4.71
C GLY A 21 14.48 10.23 5.61
N ALA A 22 14.59 10.49 6.91
CA ALA A 22 14.79 9.45 7.90
C ALA A 22 13.52 8.62 8.09
N ALA A 23 13.64 7.29 7.98
CA ALA A 23 12.57 6.35 8.31
C ALA A 23 13.09 5.27 9.25
N ARG A 24 12.25 4.83 10.18
CA ARG A 24 12.50 3.69 11.05
C ARG A 24 12.05 2.41 10.36
N GLU A 25 13.00 1.52 10.11
CA GLU A 25 12.71 0.21 9.52
C GLU A 25 12.17 -0.77 10.57
N LEU A 26 10.97 -1.30 10.32
CA LEU A 26 10.30 -2.31 11.13
C LEU A 26 10.08 -3.56 10.28
N THR A 27 10.80 -4.63 10.61
CA THR A 27 10.62 -5.92 9.96
C THR A 27 9.50 -6.72 10.65
N TYR A 28 8.67 -7.34 9.83
CA TYR A 28 7.62 -8.28 10.20
C TYR A 28 7.73 -9.50 9.28
N PRO A 29 7.11 -10.66 9.61
CA PRO A 29 7.25 -11.83 8.75
C PRO A 29 6.73 -11.55 7.32
N ARG A 30 7.64 -11.59 6.36
CA ARG A 30 7.50 -11.37 4.89
C ARG A 30 7.18 -9.95 4.46
N PHE A 31 7.24 -8.98 5.36
CA PHE A 31 7.05 -7.58 5.00
C PHE A 31 7.83 -6.62 5.88
N THR A 32 8.14 -5.46 5.32
CA THR A 32 8.85 -4.39 6.01
C THR A 32 8.02 -3.12 5.94
N VAL A 33 8.01 -2.37 7.04
CA VAL A 33 7.45 -1.00 7.11
C VAL A 33 8.61 -0.04 7.33
N LEU A 34 8.73 0.97 6.49
CA LEU A 34 9.54 2.15 6.74
C LEU A 34 8.64 3.22 7.36
N LEU A 35 8.68 3.34 8.69
CA LEU A 35 7.87 4.30 9.43
C LEU A 35 8.52 5.69 9.41
N ASP A 36 7.78 6.70 8.99
CA ASP A 36 8.15 8.10 9.18
C ASP A 36 7.71 8.53 10.60
N PRO A 37 8.65 8.84 11.51
CA PRO A 37 8.31 9.16 12.90
C PRO A 37 7.69 10.55 13.08
N GLU A 38 7.87 11.47 12.11
CA GLU A 38 7.26 12.80 12.15
C GLU A 38 5.79 12.71 11.70
N ARG A 39 5.55 11.98 10.62
CA ARG A 39 4.21 11.72 10.08
C ARG A 39 3.45 10.67 10.89
N ARG A 40 4.16 9.85 11.68
CA ARG A 40 3.63 8.72 12.46
C ARG A 40 2.92 7.66 11.60
N LEU A 41 3.28 7.59 10.32
CA LEU A 41 2.69 6.77 9.28
C LEU A 41 3.81 6.13 8.44
N ALA A 42 3.53 5.01 7.78
CA ALA A 42 4.51 4.42 6.88
C ALA A 42 4.82 5.37 5.70
N ALA A 43 6.10 5.63 5.46
CA ALA A 43 6.58 6.21 4.20
C ALA A 43 6.55 5.17 3.07
N VAL A 44 6.83 3.90 3.40
CA VAL A 44 6.79 2.76 2.47
C VAL A 44 6.42 1.51 3.26
N THR A 45 5.57 0.65 2.71
CA THR A 45 5.53 -0.77 3.07
C THR A 45 5.92 -1.62 1.87
N ALA A 46 6.50 -2.79 2.13
CA ALA A 46 6.89 -3.75 1.11
C ALA A 46 6.58 -5.16 1.59
N VAL A 47 5.90 -5.96 0.77
CA VAL A 47 5.52 -7.34 1.07
C VAL A 47 5.85 -8.27 -0.09
N ASN A 48 6.32 -9.47 0.21
CA ASN A 48 6.45 -10.55 -0.76
C ASN A 48 5.24 -11.49 -0.68
N ILE A 49 4.71 -11.86 -1.84
CA ILE A 49 3.56 -12.75 -2.00
C ILE A 49 4.01 -13.95 -2.83
N ASP A 50 3.96 -15.14 -2.26
CA ASP A 50 4.15 -16.40 -3.00
C ASP A 50 2.80 -16.99 -3.36
N GLY A 51 2.35 -16.76 -4.60
CA GLY A 51 1.06 -17.22 -5.11
C GLY A 51 0.87 -18.73 -4.99
N ALA A 52 1.91 -19.51 -5.27
CA ALA A 52 1.88 -20.98 -5.23
C ALA A 52 1.72 -21.55 -3.81
N GLN A 53 2.05 -20.75 -2.80
CA GLN A 53 2.06 -21.18 -1.40
C GLN A 53 1.01 -20.48 -0.53
N LEU A 54 0.14 -19.65 -1.11
CA LEU A 54 -0.91 -18.94 -0.39
C LEU A 54 -1.78 -19.88 0.46
N LYS A 55 -2.19 -19.38 1.63
CA LYS A 55 -3.12 -20.05 2.53
C LYS A 55 -4.36 -19.20 2.72
N ASP A 56 -5.52 -19.82 2.55
CA ASP A 56 -6.77 -19.26 3.01
C ASP A 56 -7.00 -19.65 4.48
N LEU A 57 -6.74 -18.71 5.38
CA LEU A 57 -6.90 -18.90 6.83
C LEU A 57 -7.96 -17.95 7.38
N PRO A 58 -8.76 -18.39 8.37
CA PRO A 58 -9.67 -17.53 9.10
C PRO A 58 -8.95 -16.29 9.64
N ARG A 59 -9.65 -15.16 9.64
CA ARG A 59 -9.10 -13.91 10.18
C ARG A 59 -8.77 -14.08 11.67
N SER A 60 -7.53 -13.77 12.02
CA SER A 60 -7.05 -13.57 13.39
C SER A 60 -6.18 -12.30 13.43
N GLY A 61 -5.93 -11.79 14.65
CA GLY A 61 -5.14 -10.58 14.87
C GLY A 61 -5.97 -9.42 15.43
N GLU A 62 -5.35 -8.66 16.32
CA GLU A 62 -5.93 -7.49 16.97
C GLU A 62 -5.00 -6.30 16.79
N TRP A 63 -5.60 -5.12 16.57
CA TRP A 63 -4.84 -3.90 16.35
C TRP A 63 -4.03 -3.51 17.60
N ARG A 64 -2.73 -3.27 17.42
CA ARG A 64 -1.83 -2.93 18.51
C ARG A 64 -0.70 -2.01 18.05
N LEU A 65 -0.20 -1.20 18.98
CA LEU A 65 1.01 -0.41 18.77
C LEU A 65 2.21 -1.35 18.65
N ASP A 66 3.22 -0.95 17.88
CA ASP A 66 4.49 -1.67 17.83
C ASP A 66 5.38 -1.25 19.00
N PRO A 67 5.74 -2.15 19.93
CA PRO A 67 6.52 -1.82 21.11
C PRO A 67 7.97 -1.43 20.81
N ARG A 68 8.44 -1.55 19.55
CA ARG A 68 9.76 -1.08 19.11
C ARG A 68 9.78 0.42 18.80
N VAL A 69 8.63 1.08 18.86
CA VAL A 69 8.44 2.48 18.57
C VAL A 69 7.67 3.10 19.73
N ASP A 70 8.11 4.28 20.17
CA ASP A 70 7.40 5.01 21.21
C ASP A 70 5.99 5.35 20.73
N ASP A 71 5.01 5.36 21.63
CA ASP A 71 3.60 5.55 21.30
C ASP A 71 3.37 6.88 20.55
N GLU A 72 4.14 7.92 20.87
CA GLU A 72 4.04 9.24 20.25
C GLU A 72 4.64 9.31 18.83
N LEU A 73 5.38 8.29 18.39
CA LEU A 73 6.04 8.25 17.07
C LEU A 73 5.29 7.37 16.06
N GLN A 74 4.12 6.86 16.41
CA GLN A 74 3.26 6.07 15.54
C GLN A 74 1.79 6.46 15.73
N THR A 75 0.97 6.21 14.71
CA THR A 75 -0.47 6.42 14.82
C THR A 75 -1.07 5.36 15.75
N GLY A 76 -2.04 5.72 16.58
CA GLY A 76 -2.69 4.80 17.50
C GLY A 76 -4.22 4.78 17.41
N PRO A 77 -4.89 4.03 18.32
CA PRO A 77 -6.35 3.90 18.34
C PRO A 77 -7.10 5.23 18.50
N GLU A 78 -6.46 6.23 19.09
CA GLU A 78 -7.01 7.57 19.31
C GLU A 78 -7.36 8.28 18.00
N VAL A 79 -6.64 8.02 16.90
CA VAL A 79 -6.97 8.59 15.59
C VAL A 79 -8.27 8.01 15.05
N TYR A 80 -8.56 6.73 15.30
CA TYR A 80 -9.71 6.01 14.73
C TYR A 80 -10.96 6.00 15.63
N ALA A 81 -10.86 6.56 16.83
CA ALA A 81 -11.95 6.48 17.80
C ALA A 81 -13.11 7.44 17.44
N ARG A 82 -14.34 6.91 17.31
CA ARG A 82 -15.57 7.71 17.12
C ARG A 82 -15.49 8.64 15.89
N ASN A 83 -15.15 8.07 14.74
CA ASN A 83 -15.17 8.72 13.43
C ASN A 83 -15.30 7.65 12.34
N ASP A 84 -15.41 8.09 11.09
CA ASP A 84 -15.57 7.22 9.92
C ASP A 84 -14.23 6.85 9.24
N LEU A 85 -13.10 6.97 9.96
CA LEU A 85 -11.80 6.50 9.47
C LEU A 85 -11.60 5.03 9.87
N ASP A 86 -11.38 4.21 8.85
CA ASP A 86 -10.91 2.85 9.01
C ASP A 86 -9.40 2.80 9.20
N ARG A 87 -8.96 1.75 9.91
CA ARG A 87 -7.57 1.30 9.95
C ARG A 87 -7.22 0.60 8.63
N GLY A 88 -7.01 1.40 7.59
CA GLY A 88 -6.68 0.92 6.25
C GLY A 88 -5.33 0.22 6.24
N HIS A 89 -5.31 -1.08 5.92
CA HIS A 89 -4.07 -1.85 5.83
C HIS A 89 -3.26 -1.38 4.61
N LEU A 90 -1.95 -1.19 4.79
CA LEU A 90 -1.03 -0.92 3.68
C LEU A 90 -0.45 -2.23 3.10
N VAL A 91 -0.01 -3.13 3.97
CA VAL A 91 0.14 -4.57 3.66
C VAL A 91 -1.13 -5.27 4.09
N ARG A 92 -1.88 -5.88 3.17
CA ARG A 92 -3.10 -6.57 3.56
C ARG A 92 -2.79 -7.82 4.33
N ARG A 93 -3.74 -8.20 5.20
CA ARG A 93 -3.68 -9.45 5.96
C ARG A 93 -3.30 -10.67 5.13
N ARG A 94 -3.87 -10.86 3.93
CA ARG A 94 -3.64 -12.08 3.13
C ARG A 94 -2.29 -12.10 2.41
N ASP A 95 -1.70 -10.93 2.13
CA ASP A 95 -0.52 -10.82 1.27
C ASP A 95 0.69 -11.64 1.78
N PRO A 96 1.08 -11.58 3.08
CA PRO A 96 2.20 -12.37 3.59
C PRO A 96 1.77 -13.78 4.04
N GLY A 97 0.56 -14.22 3.67
CA GLY A 97 -0.13 -15.39 4.18
C GLY A 97 0.19 -16.71 3.48
N TRP A 98 1.44 -16.99 3.18
CA TRP A 98 1.87 -18.18 2.42
C TRP A 98 2.83 -19.09 3.22
N GLY A 99 3.15 -20.27 2.68
CA GLY A 99 4.08 -21.23 3.30
C GLY A 99 3.43 -22.14 4.34
N ALA A 100 4.15 -22.47 5.42
CA ALA A 100 3.61 -23.33 6.49
C ALA A 100 2.48 -22.63 7.25
N THR A 101 1.41 -23.36 7.63
CA THR A 101 0.21 -22.78 8.25
C THR A 101 0.48 -21.91 9.47
N ALA A 102 1.42 -22.31 10.33
CA ALA A 102 1.77 -21.54 11.52
C ALA A 102 2.47 -20.22 11.17
N GLU A 103 3.37 -20.24 10.19
CA GLU A 103 4.10 -19.06 9.72
C GLU A 103 3.18 -18.11 8.95
N ALA A 104 2.34 -18.65 8.05
CA ALA A 104 1.27 -17.90 7.39
C ALA A 104 0.38 -17.17 8.42
N ARG A 105 -0.09 -17.85 9.45
CA ARG A 105 -0.89 -17.22 10.52
C ARG A 105 -0.13 -16.11 11.23
N ALA A 106 1.12 -16.35 11.63
CA ALA A 106 1.94 -15.35 12.31
C ALA A 106 2.18 -14.10 11.45
N ALA A 107 2.45 -14.28 10.16
CA ALA A 107 2.59 -13.21 9.18
C ALA A 107 1.28 -12.40 9.01
N MET A 108 0.14 -13.08 8.86
CA MET A 108 -1.17 -12.43 8.76
C MET A 108 -1.48 -11.61 10.02
N GLU A 109 -1.23 -12.15 11.22
CA GLU A 109 -1.47 -11.45 12.49
C GLU A 109 -0.55 -10.23 12.68
N ALA A 110 0.67 -10.27 12.13
CA ALA A 110 1.59 -9.13 12.17
C ALA A 110 1.09 -7.93 11.36
N THR A 111 0.17 -8.10 10.41
CA THR A 111 -0.39 -6.96 9.64
C THR A 111 -1.25 -6.00 10.47
N PHE A 112 -1.61 -6.39 11.71
CA PHE A 112 -2.41 -5.61 12.65
C PHE A 112 -1.58 -4.67 13.56
N PHE A 113 -0.32 -4.43 13.25
CA PHE A 113 0.45 -3.37 13.91
C PHE A 113 0.11 -2.02 13.29
N TYR A 114 -0.15 -0.99 14.10
CA TYR A 114 -0.53 0.34 13.60
C TYR A 114 0.47 0.99 12.62
N PRO A 115 1.79 0.75 12.68
CA PRO A 115 2.70 1.21 11.62
C PRO A 115 2.33 0.72 10.22
N ASN A 116 1.59 -0.39 10.09
CA ASN A 116 1.06 -0.90 8.82
C ASN A 116 -0.34 -0.32 8.47
N ALA A 117 -0.85 0.63 9.25
CA ALA A 117 -2.14 1.27 9.02
C ALA A 117 -1.97 2.72 8.58
N ALA A 118 -2.93 3.19 7.80
CA ALA A 118 -3.15 4.60 7.56
C ALA A 118 -4.65 4.93 7.66
N PRO A 119 -5.02 6.16 8.06
CA PRO A 119 -6.40 6.61 8.08
C PRO A 119 -7.00 6.64 6.68
N GLN A 120 -8.00 5.80 6.47
CA GLN A 120 -8.75 5.74 5.22
C GLN A 120 -10.23 5.98 5.51
N ALA A 121 -10.90 6.84 4.74
CA ALA A 121 -12.34 7.01 4.87
C ALA A 121 -13.06 5.65 4.64
N ALA A 122 -14.06 5.31 5.44
CA ALA A 122 -14.70 3.99 5.37
C ALA A 122 -15.24 3.65 3.96
N GLY A 123 -15.83 4.63 3.27
CA GLY A 123 -16.28 4.47 1.88
C GLY A 123 -15.16 4.22 0.86
N PHE A 124 -13.91 4.61 1.18
CA PHE A 124 -12.71 4.33 0.39
C PHE A 124 -12.15 2.94 0.70
N ASN A 125 -11.96 2.63 1.98
CA ASN A 125 -11.35 1.36 2.43
C ASN A 125 -12.25 0.13 2.16
N GLN A 126 -13.57 0.29 2.24
CA GLN A 126 -14.53 -0.81 2.13
C GLN A 126 -15.11 -0.99 0.73
N SER A 127 -14.82 -0.08 -0.20
CA SER A 127 -15.35 -0.18 -1.57
C SER A 127 -14.65 -1.30 -2.33
N LYS A 128 -15.46 -2.30 -2.73
CA LYS A 128 -15.06 -3.39 -3.64
C LYS A 128 -14.65 -2.90 -5.03
N GLU A 129 -15.10 -1.71 -5.42
CA GLU A 129 -14.98 -1.21 -6.80
C GLU A 129 -13.68 -0.43 -7.05
N LEU A 130 -12.87 -0.13 -6.03
CA LEU A 130 -11.85 0.93 -6.15
C LEU A 130 -10.48 0.56 -5.59
N TRP A 131 -10.39 -0.03 -4.40
CA TRP A 131 -9.12 -0.48 -3.82
C TRP A 131 -9.09 -2.00 -3.71
N LEU A 132 -10.05 -2.55 -2.97
CA LEU A 132 -10.18 -3.99 -2.73
C LEU A 132 -10.21 -4.80 -4.05
N GLY A 133 -10.82 -4.28 -5.12
CA GLY A 133 -10.82 -4.93 -6.44
C GLY A 133 -9.44 -5.02 -7.11
N LEU A 134 -8.61 -3.97 -7.03
CA LEU A 134 -7.22 -4.00 -7.50
C LEU A 134 -6.40 -4.98 -6.65
N GLU A 135 -6.57 -4.91 -5.34
CA GLU A 135 -5.82 -5.76 -4.45
C GLU A 135 -6.22 -7.24 -4.65
N ASP A 136 -7.52 -7.54 -4.77
CA ASP A 136 -8.03 -8.88 -5.09
C ASP A 136 -7.52 -9.35 -6.46
N HIS A 137 -7.41 -8.46 -7.44
CA HIS A 137 -6.83 -8.80 -8.74
C HIS A 137 -5.36 -9.19 -8.65
N VAL A 138 -4.52 -8.42 -7.94
CA VAL A 138 -3.09 -8.76 -7.76
C VAL A 138 -2.93 -10.11 -7.05
N LEU A 139 -3.74 -10.37 -6.03
CA LEU A 139 -3.67 -11.64 -5.28
C LEU A 139 -4.22 -12.81 -6.10
N ALA A 140 -5.33 -12.62 -6.82
CA ALA A 140 -5.90 -13.62 -7.70
C ALA A 140 -4.96 -13.92 -8.88
N TYR A 141 -4.30 -12.91 -9.44
CA TYR A 141 -3.26 -13.12 -10.45
C TYR A 141 -2.12 -13.96 -9.89
N ALA A 142 -1.59 -13.63 -8.70
CA ALA A 142 -0.55 -14.43 -8.05
C ALA A 142 -0.99 -15.89 -7.85
N GLU A 143 -2.18 -16.10 -7.27
CA GLU A 143 -2.72 -17.42 -6.93
C GLU A 143 -3.03 -18.26 -8.19
N THR A 144 -3.65 -17.66 -9.20
CA THR A 144 -4.07 -18.39 -10.41
C THR A 144 -2.93 -18.66 -11.39
N THR A 145 -1.82 -17.94 -11.26
CA THR A 145 -0.64 -18.10 -12.13
C THR A 145 0.58 -18.67 -11.40
N ASP A 146 0.43 -19.02 -10.13
CA ASP A 146 1.52 -19.46 -9.25
C ASP A 146 2.72 -18.47 -9.22
N GLN A 147 2.45 -17.18 -9.43
CA GLN A 147 3.49 -16.16 -9.51
C GLN A 147 3.90 -15.62 -8.15
N ARG A 148 5.19 -15.29 -8.07
CA ARG A 148 5.76 -14.48 -6.99
C ARG A 148 5.61 -13.00 -7.33
N ILE A 149 5.11 -12.22 -6.38
CA ILE A 149 4.88 -10.78 -6.53
C ILE A 149 5.51 -10.04 -5.35
N SER A 150 6.13 -8.90 -5.62
CA SER A 150 6.50 -7.92 -4.61
C SER A 150 5.57 -6.71 -4.71
N VAL A 151 4.94 -6.32 -3.61
CA VAL A 151 3.99 -5.21 -3.58
C VAL A 151 4.48 -4.14 -2.61
N PHE A 152 4.41 -2.89 -3.06
CA PHE A 152 4.76 -1.70 -2.30
C PHE A 152 3.53 -0.83 -2.17
N THR A 153 3.24 -0.36 -0.95
CA THR A 153 2.06 0.47 -0.67
C THR A 153 2.40 1.53 0.36
N ALA A 154 1.95 2.76 0.15
CA ALA A 154 2.00 3.78 1.20
C ALA A 154 1.00 4.91 0.93
N PRO A 155 0.68 5.73 1.94
CA PRO A 155 0.14 7.06 1.70
C PRO A 155 1.13 7.93 0.92
N VAL A 156 0.60 8.91 0.18
CA VAL A 156 1.36 10.09 -0.23
C VAL A 156 1.40 11.02 0.98
N LEU A 157 2.59 11.28 1.52
CA LEU A 157 2.77 12.14 2.70
C LEU A 157 2.96 13.60 2.25
N GLY A 158 1.86 14.27 1.92
CA GLY A 158 1.85 15.64 1.41
C GLY A 158 1.94 16.68 2.52
N ASP A 159 2.49 17.86 2.22
CA ASP A 159 2.60 18.93 3.22
C ASP A 159 1.27 19.57 3.58
N ASP A 160 0.34 19.59 2.62
CA ASP A 160 -1.01 20.14 2.74
C ASP A 160 -2.02 19.13 3.32
N ASP A 161 -1.57 17.94 3.74
CA ASP A 161 -2.44 16.95 4.38
C ASP A 161 -3.06 17.53 5.66
N PRO A 162 -4.41 17.46 5.82
CA PRO A 162 -5.10 18.18 6.87
C PRO A 162 -4.73 17.65 8.28
N PRO A 163 -4.52 18.54 9.26
CA PRO A 163 -4.20 18.14 10.61
C PRO A 163 -5.40 17.48 11.28
N TYR A 164 -5.16 16.37 11.97
CA TYR A 164 -6.19 15.63 12.69
C TYR A 164 -5.60 14.85 13.85
N ARG A 165 -6.06 15.14 15.08
CA ARG A 165 -5.69 14.41 16.30
C ARG A 165 -4.18 14.14 16.47
N GLY A 166 -3.35 15.13 16.12
CA GLY A 166 -1.89 15.06 16.28
C GLY A 166 -1.14 14.42 15.11
N ILE A 167 -1.81 14.05 14.02
CA ILE A 167 -1.22 13.63 12.74
C ILE A 167 -1.73 14.52 11.59
N ARG A 168 -1.24 14.26 10.37
CA ARG A 168 -1.77 14.80 9.12
C ARG A 168 -2.39 13.66 8.30
N ILE A 169 -3.69 13.75 7.95
CA ILE A 169 -4.41 12.70 7.25
C ILE A 169 -3.99 12.68 5.78
N PRO A 170 -3.41 11.57 5.27
CA PRO A 170 -3.02 11.51 3.87
C PRO A 170 -4.25 11.55 2.97
N LEU A 171 -4.23 12.38 1.94
CA LEU A 171 -5.34 12.48 0.98
C LEU A 171 -5.23 11.49 -0.18
N GLN A 172 -4.04 10.95 -0.42
CA GLN A 172 -3.76 10.01 -1.50
C GLN A 172 -2.93 8.83 -1.03
N PHE A 173 -3.01 7.73 -1.77
CA PHE A 173 -2.23 6.51 -1.59
C PHE A 173 -1.64 6.09 -2.91
N TRP A 174 -0.55 5.34 -2.86
CA TRP A 174 0.06 4.74 -4.04
C TRP A 174 0.33 3.25 -3.80
N LYS A 175 0.38 2.50 -4.90
CA LYS A 175 0.77 1.10 -4.92
C LYS A 175 1.59 0.78 -6.15
N VAL A 176 2.60 -0.05 -5.99
CA VAL A 176 3.34 -0.66 -7.09
C VAL A 176 3.35 -2.17 -6.88
N ALA A 177 2.91 -2.92 -7.88
CA ALA A 177 3.04 -4.37 -7.92
C ALA A 177 4.14 -4.74 -8.93
N ALA A 178 5.05 -5.61 -8.55
CA ALA A 178 6.17 -6.05 -9.38
C ALA A 178 6.25 -7.57 -9.44
N TRP A 179 6.50 -8.12 -10.62
CA TRP A 179 6.59 -9.55 -10.88
C TRP A 179 7.63 -9.85 -11.95
N GLN A 180 7.99 -11.13 -12.09
CA GLN A 180 8.87 -11.58 -13.16
C GLN A 180 8.06 -12.05 -14.35
N SER A 181 8.19 -11.37 -15.48
CA SER A 181 7.63 -11.77 -16.78
C SER A 181 8.66 -12.57 -17.60
N ALA A 182 8.26 -13.04 -18.79
CA ALA A 182 9.14 -13.70 -19.74
C ALA A 182 10.27 -12.79 -20.25
N ASP A 183 10.02 -11.48 -20.33
CA ASP A 183 10.94 -10.49 -20.90
C ASP A 183 11.80 -9.78 -19.84
N GLY A 184 11.51 -10.00 -18.55
CA GLY A 184 12.21 -9.34 -17.45
C GLY A 184 11.30 -8.98 -16.29
N LEU A 185 11.83 -8.15 -15.39
CA LEU A 185 11.02 -7.50 -14.35
C LEU A 185 9.93 -6.65 -15.01
N ALA A 186 8.70 -6.80 -14.55
CA ALA A 186 7.56 -5.98 -14.94
C ALA A 186 6.91 -5.41 -13.68
N ALA A 187 6.36 -4.20 -13.79
CA ALA A 187 5.71 -3.51 -12.67
C ALA A 187 4.55 -2.63 -13.14
N ALA A 188 3.54 -2.45 -12.28
CA ALA A 188 2.41 -1.56 -12.52
C ALA A 188 2.19 -0.63 -11.33
N GLY A 189 2.04 0.67 -11.62
CA GLY A 189 1.81 1.73 -10.64
C GLY A 189 0.36 2.19 -10.56
N PHE A 190 -0.11 2.45 -9.34
CA PHE A 190 -1.47 2.90 -9.06
C PHE A 190 -1.47 4.04 -8.06
N VAL A 191 -2.39 4.99 -8.24
CA VAL A 191 -2.69 6.04 -7.25
C VAL A 191 -4.17 6.02 -6.92
N LEU A 192 -4.45 6.21 -5.64
CA LEU A 192 -5.78 6.31 -5.10
C LEU A 192 -6.00 7.64 -4.39
N ASP A 193 -7.18 8.20 -4.54
CA ASP A 193 -7.54 9.53 -4.03
C ASP A 193 -8.76 9.47 -3.11
N GLN A 194 -8.60 9.95 -1.88
CA GLN A 194 -9.67 10.08 -0.90
C GLN A 194 -9.98 11.54 -0.54
N SER A 195 -9.43 12.52 -1.26
CA SER A 195 -9.53 13.96 -0.92
C SER A 195 -10.98 14.42 -0.72
N GLU A 196 -11.89 13.99 -1.59
CA GLU A 196 -13.32 14.33 -1.50
C GLU A 196 -14.09 13.63 -0.36
N LEU A 197 -13.47 12.65 0.30
CA LEU A 197 -14.05 11.95 1.45
C LEU A 197 -13.54 12.49 2.78
N VAL A 198 -12.49 13.32 2.75
CA VAL A 198 -11.82 13.80 3.95
C VAL A 198 -12.25 15.23 4.25
N ASP A 199 -13.16 15.39 5.22
CA ASP A 199 -13.49 16.67 5.86
C ASP A 199 -13.16 16.64 7.37
N THR A 200 -11.98 17.18 7.70
CA THR A 200 -11.45 17.21 9.08
C THR A 200 -12.12 18.25 9.98
N ALA A 201 -12.93 19.16 9.44
CA ALA A 201 -13.52 20.28 10.19
C ALA A 201 -14.69 19.85 11.10
N GLU A 202 -15.42 18.78 10.77
CA GLU A 202 -16.62 18.34 11.51
C GLU A 202 -16.67 16.84 11.86
N GLY A 203 -15.53 16.17 11.98
CA GLY A 203 -15.52 14.74 12.37
C GLY A 203 -16.09 13.80 11.28
N MET A 204 -16.03 14.26 10.02
CA MET A 204 -16.11 13.53 8.75
C MET A 204 -17.47 12.91 8.39
N LEU A 205 -18.48 13.76 8.11
CA LEU A 205 -19.62 13.42 7.26
C LEU A 205 -19.62 14.32 6.00
N ALA A 206 -18.61 14.19 5.15
CA ALA A 206 -18.77 14.60 3.76
C ALA A 206 -19.55 13.48 3.05
N ALA A 207 -20.82 13.70 2.74
CA ALA A 207 -21.55 12.81 1.83
C ALA A 207 -20.84 12.87 0.46
N PRO A 208 -20.23 11.78 -0.04
CA PRO A 208 -19.55 11.84 -1.32
C PRO A 208 -20.54 12.25 -2.41
N PRO A 209 -20.17 13.16 -3.32
CA PRO A 209 -20.93 13.33 -4.55
C PRO A 209 -21.01 11.98 -5.27
N LEU A 210 -22.17 11.71 -5.88
CA LEU A 210 -22.37 10.53 -6.72
C LEU A 210 -21.37 10.55 -7.88
N GLY A 211 -20.42 9.62 -7.86
CA GLY A 211 -19.55 9.30 -8.98
C GLY A 211 -18.32 10.20 -9.13
N ALA A 212 -17.19 9.76 -8.60
CA ALA A 212 -15.88 10.13 -9.14
C ALA A 212 -14.96 8.92 -9.03
N TYR A 213 -14.27 8.61 -10.12
CA TYR A 213 -13.21 7.61 -10.19
C TYR A 213 -12.08 8.02 -9.26
N ARG A 214 -11.61 7.09 -8.43
CA ARG A 214 -10.63 7.39 -7.37
C ARG A 214 -9.40 6.50 -7.41
N THR A 215 -9.32 5.59 -8.38
CA THR A 215 -8.18 4.72 -8.60
C THR A 215 -7.73 4.86 -10.03
N PHE A 216 -6.44 5.09 -10.20
CA PHE A 216 -5.83 5.33 -11.49
C PHE A 216 -4.61 4.45 -11.63
N GLN A 217 -4.44 3.80 -12.78
CA GLN A 217 -3.12 3.35 -13.19
C GLN A 217 -2.34 4.58 -13.67
N VAL A 218 -1.11 4.74 -13.17
CA VAL A 218 -0.25 5.88 -13.48
C VAL A 218 1.19 5.40 -13.71
N PRO A 219 2.00 6.15 -14.46
CA PRO A 219 3.43 5.88 -14.54
C PRO A 219 4.09 5.83 -13.17
N ILE A 220 4.92 4.82 -12.92
CA ILE A 220 5.69 4.65 -11.67
C ILE A 220 6.64 5.85 -11.48
N ALA A 221 7.14 6.45 -12.56
CA ALA A 221 7.91 7.69 -12.52
C ALA A 221 7.12 8.87 -11.89
N ASP A 222 5.81 8.96 -12.14
CA ASP A 222 4.96 10.00 -11.56
C ASP A 222 4.76 9.75 -10.05
N ILE A 223 4.65 8.48 -9.64
CA ILE A 223 4.62 8.09 -8.22
C ILE A 223 5.93 8.50 -7.55
N ALA A 224 7.09 8.18 -8.13
CA ALA A 224 8.39 8.57 -7.62
C ALA A 224 8.52 10.09 -7.48
N SER A 225 8.11 10.85 -8.51
CA SER A 225 8.18 12.31 -8.51
C SER A 225 7.25 12.93 -7.47
N THR A 226 6.03 12.39 -7.29
CA THR A 226 5.03 12.96 -6.38
C THR A 226 5.36 12.66 -4.91
N THR A 227 5.93 11.48 -4.65
CA THR A 227 6.19 11.00 -3.29
C THR A 227 7.61 11.27 -2.80
N GLY A 228 8.55 11.53 -3.71
CA GLY A 228 9.97 11.60 -3.40
C GLY A 228 10.58 10.26 -2.98
N ILE A 229 9.89 9.14 -3.22
CA ILE A 229 10.39 7.79 -2.95
C ILE A 229 11.27 7.34 -4.13
N ASP A 230 12.46 6.84 -3.81
CA ASP A 230 13.28 6.12 -4.78
C ASP A 230 12.69 4.72 -5.02
N LEU A 231 12.04 4.55 -6.16
CA LEU A 231 11.44 3.29 -6.61
C LEU A 231 12.43 2.43 -7.43
N GLY A 232 13.67 2.92 -7.63
CA GLY A 232 14.75 2.19 -8.29
C GLY A 232 14.33 1.52 -9.61
N PRO A 233 14.58 0.20 -9.77
CA PRO A 233 14.38 -0.52 -11.03
C PRO A 233 12.90 -0.63 -11.46
N LEU A 234 11.96 -0.29 -10.57
CA LEU A 234 10.52 -0.36 -10.87
C LEU A 234 10.10 0.67 -11.92
N THR A 235 10.81 1.81 -11.99
CA THR A 235 10.53 2.85 -12.98
C THR A 235 10.83 2.41 -14.41
N ASP A 236 11.93 1.67 -14.61
CA ASP A 236 12.30 1.11 -15.90
C ASP A 236 11.49 -0.14 -16.27
N ALA A 237 10.93 -0.82 -15.27
CA ALA A 237 10.11 -2.03 -15.42
C ALA A 237 8.61 -1.75 -15.62
N ASP A 238 8.20 -0.49 -15.69
CA ASP A 238 6.80 -0.10 -15.78
C ASP A 238 6.14 -0.60 -17.08
N VAL A 239 4.98 -1.26 -16.93
CA VAL A 239 4.15 -1.71 -18.06
C VAL A 239 3.46 -0.56 -18.78
N LEU A 240 3.30 0.59 -18.11
CA LEU A 240 2.87 1.81 -18.79
C LEU A 240 4.06 2.46 -19.50
N PRO A 241 3.96 2.72 -20.83
CA PRO A 241 5.07 3.29 -21.57
C PRO A 241 5.40 4.70 -21.06
N HIS A 242 6.66 4.93 -20.70
CA HIS A 242 7.19 6.27 -20.46
C HIS A 242 7.26 7.03 -21.80
N ARG A 243 6.16 7.64 -22.23
CA ARG A 243 6.24 8.57 -23.37
C ARG A 243 6.89 9.85 -22.88
N LEU A 244 8.08 10.15 -23.42
CA LEU A 244 8.71 11.48 -23.46
C LEU A 244 7.85 12.47 -24.28
N SER A 245 6.52 12.46 -24.12
CA SER A 245 5.64 13.41 -24.76
C SER A 245 5.42 14.60 -23.84
N VAL A 246 5.43 15.79 -24.44
CA VAL A 246 5.06 17.08 -23.86
C VAL A 246 3.59 17.17 -23.40
N TRP A 247 2.93 16.01 -23.31
CA TRP A 247 1.52 15.82 -22.97
C TRP A 247 1.47 14.90 -21.75
N PRO A 248 0.78 15.28 -20.66
CA PRO A 248 0.64 14.41 -19.50
C PRO A 248 0.03 13.07 -19.92
N VAL A 249 0.63 11.96 -19.48
CA VAL A 249 -0.02 10.64 -19.59
C VAL A 249 -1.35 10.77 -18.85
N GLU A 250 -2.45 10.64 -19.59
CA GLU A 250 -3.78 10.73 -19.03
C GLU A 250 -3.93 9.58 -18.03
N ARG A 251 -4.04 9.90 -16.73
CA ARG A 251 -4.27 8.93 -15.65
C ARG A 251 -5.39 7.99 -16.11
N ILE A 252 -5.14 6.69 -16.18
CA ILE A 252 -6.13 5.76 -16.72
C ILE A 252 -7.12 5.45 -15.58
N PRO A 253 -8.37 5.95 -15.63
CA PRO A 253 -9.33 5.65 -14.59
C PRO A 253 -9.70 4.17 -14.65
N LEU A 254 -9.60 3.46 -13.53
CA LEU A 254 -9.96 2.05 -13.45
C LEU A 254 -11.43 1.91 -12.98
N ARG A 255 -12.22 1.12 -13.70
CA ARG A 255 -13.61 0.74 -13.38
C ARG A 255 -13.72 -0.74 -13.01
N SER A 256 -12.84 -1.57 -13.57
CA SER A 256 -12.64 -2.96 -13.19
C SER A 256 -11.17 -3.35 -13.33
N ALA A 257 -10.84 -4.57 -12.92
CA ALA A 257 -9.50 -5.13 -13.14
C ALA A 257 -9.15 -5.28 -14.63
N ASP A 258 -10.15 -5.38 -15.52
CA ASP A 258 -9.93 -5.52 -16.97
C ASP A 258 -9.41 -4.22 -17.61
N ASP A 259 -9.50 -3.09 -16.92
CA ASP A 259 -8.97 -1.81 -17.38
C ASP A 259 -7.45 -1.68 -17.15
N ILE A 260 -6.84 -2.61 -16.41
CA ILE A 260 -5.40 -2.59 -16.10
C ILE A 260 -4.61 -2.96 -17.35
N LEU A 261 -3.68 -2.10 -17.76
CA LEU A 261 -2.71 -2.41 -18.80
C LEU A 261 -1.55 -3.20 -18.21
N LEU A 262 -1.22 -4.33 -18.84
CA LEU A 262 -0.14 -5.26 -18.47
C LEU A 262 0.94 -5.34 -19.55
#